data_AF-A0A368H361-F1
#
_entry.id   AF-A0A368H361-F1
#
_cell.length_a   1.000
_cell.length_b   1.000
_cell.length_c   1.000
_cell.angle_alpha   90.00
_cell.angle_beta   90.00
_cell.angle_gamma   90.00
#
_symmetry.space_group_name_H-M   'P 1'
#
loop_
_entity.id
_entity.type
_entity.pdbx_description
1 polymer ?
#
loop_
_entity_poly.entity_id
_entity_poly.type
_entity_poly.pdbx_seq_one_letter_code
_entity_poly.pdbx_strand_id
1 'polypeptide(L)'
;MGVMINLICACLVIFFFRESNVGLQRNISTENDDHLRFFALPQYDRLAIMTCIFTRFAQMFVITNLETLGAPLSMTMFGWNKQQTVQYNSLMHGGFGFIGFVIYAISVCFDIGKMINHRIGTCVGMCALVAFHLLTFPWWGLPGKIPYQEQYIDINGTMVLNPDPVGCRPSFEWCETTPPINPVLFVVTYIFIVGPAFSLINVSMNTIFSTVLGPRNQVSYGNIEI
;
A
#
# COMPACT_ATOMS: atom_id res chain seq x y z
N MET A 1 -12.92 1.02 12.02
CA MET A 1 -11.88 0.97 13.07
C MET A 1 -10.71 1.92 12.81
N GLY A 2 -10.08 1.90 11.62
CA GLY A 2 -8.89 2.72 11.33
C GLY A 2 -9.03 4.23 11.57
N VAL A 3 -10.19 4.83 11.29
CA VAL A 3 -10.44 6.27 11.55
C VAL A 3 -10.45 6.60 13.03
N MET A 4 -11.00 5.71 13.87
CA MET A 4 -11.04 5.93 15.32
C MET A 4 -9.66 5.82 15.95
N ILE A 5 -8.84 4.88 15.48
CA ILE A 5 -7.45 4.72 15.93
C ILE A 5 -6.62 5.95 15.55
N ASN A 6 -6.75 6.45 14.31
CA ASN A 6 -6.07 7.68 13.88
C ASN A 6 -6.51 8.91 14.69
N LEU A 7 -7.80 9.03 15.02
CA LEU A 7 -8.31 10.10 15.88
C LEU A 7 -7.76 10.01 17.30
N ILE A 8 -7.67 8.79 17.87
CA ILE A 8 -7.10 8.56 19.20
C ILE A 8 -5.61 8.92 19.21
N CYS A 9 -4.84 8.49 18.21
CA CYS A 9 -3.42 8.86 18.07
C CYS A 9 -3.24 10.38 17.91
N ALA A 10 -4.08 11.05 17.11
CA ALA A 10 -4.05 12.50 16.97
C ALA A 10 -4.35 13.22 18.30
N CYS A 11 -5.35 12.76 19.05
CA CYS A 11 -5.65 13.27 20.39
C CYS A 11 -4.48 13.06 21.35
N LEU A 12 -3.84 11.89 21.36
CA LEU A 12 -2.68 11.62 22.22
C LEU A 12 -1.50 12.54 21.87
N VAL A 13 -1.23 12.80 20.59
CA VAL A 13 -0.20 13.75 20.18
C VAL A 13 -0.55 15.18 20.60
N ILE A 14 -1.80 15.62 20.43
CA ILE A 14 -2.19 17.00 20.76
C ILE A 14 -2.22 17.25 22.28
N PHE A 15 -2.74 16.30 23.06
CA PHE A 15 -2.99 16.51 24.49
C PHE A 15 -1.85 16.03 25.39
N PHE A 16 -1.11 14.99 24.99
CA PHE A 16 -0.09 14.36 25.84
C PHE A 16 1.33 14.69 25.40
N PHE A 17 1.55 14.99 24.11
CA PHE A 17 2.89 15.30 23.62
C PHE A 17 3.25 16.75 23.92
N ARG A 18 3.88 16.98 25.08
CA ARG A 18 4.50 18.26 25.41
C ARG A 18 5.88 18.31 24.77
N GLU A 19 6.00 19.08 23.69
CA GLU A 19 7.26 19.26 22.97
C GLU A 19 8.30 19.91 23.89
N SER A 20 9.36 19.18 24.20
CA SER A 20 10.47 19.65 25.03
C SER A 20 11.57 20.21 24.14
N ASN A 21 11.61 21.53 23.98
CA ASN A 21 12.61 22.26 23.18
C ASN A 21 13.98 22.35 23.89
N VAL A 22 14.62 21.23 24.22
CA VAL A 22 15.90 21.22 24.97
C VAL A 22 17.14 21.28 24.05
N GLY A 23 16.96 21.28 22.73
CA GLY A 23 18.08 21.16 21.78
C GLY A 23 18.63 22.45 21.17
N LEU A 24 17.89 23.56 21.15
CA LEU A 24 18.28 24.75 20.36
C LEU A 24 18.96 25.86 21.17
N GLN A 25 18.99 25.74 22.50
CA GLN A 25 19.57 26.74 23.40
C GLN A 25 20.84 26.24 24.07
N ARG A 26 21.81 25.71 23.31
CA ARG A 26 23.17 25.53 23.85
C ARG A 26 24.23 26.06 22.90
N ASN A 27 24.44 27.37 23.04
CA ASN A 27 25.63 28.14 22.67
C ASN A 27 26.12 27.98 21.22
N ILE A 28 25.48 28.70 20.29
CA ILE A 28 26.21 29.22 19.13
C ILE A 28 26.98 30.43 19.64
N SER A 29 28.17 30.17 20.16
CA SER A 29 29.19 31.21 20.32
C SER A 29 29.58 31.68 18.92
N THR A 30 29.55 32.99 18.76
CA THR A 30 29.85 33.75 17.55
C THR A 30 31.26 33.45 17.02
N GLU A 31 31.42 32.49 16.11
CA GLU A 31 32.59 32.44 15.22
C GLU A 31 32.33 31.50 14.01
N ASN A 32 32.59 32.02 12.81
CA ASN A 32 32.52 31.38 11.48
C ASN A 32 31.15 31.25 10.80
N ASP A 33 30.91 32.20 9.87
CA ASP A 33 29.78 32.31 8.94
C ASP A 33 29.59 31.07 8.03
N ASP A 34 30.62 30.23 7.87
CA ASP A 34 30.57 29.00 7.06
C ASP A 34 29.80 27.86 7.75
N HIS A 35 29.80 27.79 9.08
CA HIS A 35 29.01 26.80 9.83
C HIS A 35 27.51 27.16 9.88
N LEU A 36 27.18 28.45 9.77
CA LEU A 36 25.80 28.93 9.63
C LEU A 36 25.15 28.49 8.31
N ARG A 37 25.93 28.39 7.22
CA ARG A 37 25.44 27.81 5.95
C ARG A 37 25.20 26.30 6.05
N PHE A 38 26.01 25.58 6.83
CA PHE A 38 25.83 24.15 7.05
C PHE A 38 24.59 23.84 7.93
N PHE A 39 24.23 24.76 8.83
CA PHE A 39 23.01 24.72 9.67
C PHE A 39 21.82 25.50 9.08
N ALA A 40 21.98 26.13 7.92
CA ALA A 40 20.87 26.75 7.19
C ALA A 40 19.98 25.64 6.64
N LEU A 41 19.12 25.12 7.50
CA LEU A 41 18.02 24.24 7.13
C LEU A 41 17.33 24.84 5.91
N PRO A 42 17.28 24.12 4.77
CA PRO A 42 16.53 24.56 3.61
C PRO A 42 15.12 24.97 4.04
N GLN A 43 14.58 26.01 3.42
CA GLN A 43 13.24 26.48 3.74
C GLN A 43 12.24 25.33 3.69
N TYR A 44 11.24 25.37 4.57
CA TYR A 44 10.19 24.35 4.68
C TYR A 44 9.47 24.20 3.33
N ASP A 45 9.86 23.19 2.56
CA ASP A 45 9.27 22.91 1.26
C ASP A 45 7.91 22.25 1.47
N ARG A 46 6.89 23.11 1.59
CA ARG A 46 5.48 22.75 1.73
C ARG A 46 5.03 21.80 0.63
N LEU A 47 5.54 22.01 -0.60
CA LEU A 47 5.17 21.22 -1.75
C LEU A 47 5.74 19.80 -1.64
N ALA A 48 7.02 19.67 -1.28
CA ALA A 48 7.63 18.36 -1.05
C ALA A 48 6.90 17.57 0.05
N ILE A 49 6.53 18.21 1.16
CA ILE A 49 5.81 17.54 2.25
C ILE A 49 4.39 17.14 1.82
N MET A 50 3.67 18.04 1.13
CA MET A 50 2.36 17.71 0.56
C MET A 50 2.42 16.52 -0.39
N THR A 51 3.41 16.48 -1.29
CA THR A 51 3.57 15.35 -2.22
C THR A 51 3.89 14.03 -1.49
N CYS A 52 4.68 14.06 -0.42
CA CYS A 52 4.97 12.89 0.40
C CYS A 52 3.71 12.36 1.10
N ILE A 53 2.94 13.25 1.74
CA ILE A 53 1.68 12.90 2.41
C ILE A 53 0.67 12.34 1.40
N PHE A 54 0.51 12.99 0.25
CA PHE A 54 -0.40 12.54 -0.79
C PHE A 54 -0.01 11.17 -1.34
N THR A 55 1.29 10.93 -1.55
CA THR A 55 1.80 9.63 -2.01
C THR A 55 1.55 8.54 -0.97
N ARG A 56 1.75 8.83 0.32
CA ARG A 56 1.41 7.90 1.42
C ARG A 56 -0.08 7.57 1.46
N PHE A 57 -0.92 8.60 1.31
CA PHE A 57 -2.36 8.42 1.24
C PHE A 57 -2.76 7.54 0.05
N ALA A 58 -2.24 7.82 -1.14
CA ALA A 58 -2.54 7.06 -2.35
C ALA A 58 -2.10 5.59 -2.23
N GLN A 59 -0.89 5.35 -1.70
CA GLN A 59 -0.37 4.01 -1.44
C GLN A 59 -1.28 3.22 -0.49
N MET A 60 -1.65 3.81 0.67
CA MET A 60 -2.52 3.14 1.64
C MET A 60 -3.92 2.92 1.09
N PHE A 61 -4.46 3.90 0.36
CA PHE A 61 -5.75 3.77 -0.30
C PHE A 61 -5.78 2.57 -1.25
N VAL A 62 -4.77 2.44 -2.12
CA VAL A 62 -4.65 1.31 -3.05
C VAL A 62 -4.62 -0.03 -2.30
N ILE A 63 -3.74 -0.17 -1.31
CA ILE A 63 -3.61 -1.42 -0.56
C ILE A 63 -4.92 -1.75 0.15
N THR A 64 -5.49 -0.82 0.92
CA THR A 64 -6.76 -1.05 1.64
C THR A 64 -7.90 -1.45 0.70
N ASN A 65 -7.99 -0.86 -0.49
CA ASN A 65 -8.97 -1.29 -1.49
C ASN A 65 -8.72 -2.73 -1.94
N LEU A 66 -7.48 -3.13 -2.19
CA LEU A 66 -7.15 -4.50 -2.57
C LEU A 66 -7.45 -5.50 -1.44
N GLU A 67 -7.19 -5.15 -0.18
CA GLU A 67 -7.51 -6.04 0.95
C GLU A 67 -9.02 -6.16 1.16
N THR A 68 -9.74 -5.05 1.03
CA THR A 68 -11.20 -5.00 1.29
C THR A 68 -11.99 -5.63 0.15
N LEU A 69 -11.60 -5.35 -1.10
CA LEU A 69 -12.31 -5.81 -2.29
C LEU A 69 -11.74 -7.12 -2.86
N GLY A 70 -10.57 -7.58 -2.45
CA GLY A 70 -9.93 -8.79 -2.98
C GLY A 70 -10.78 -10.05 -2.83
N ALA A 71 -11.40 -10.23 -1.66
CA ALA A 71 -12.29 -11.38 -1.41
C ALA A 71 -13.58 -11.36 -2.26
N PRO A 72 -14.40 -10.28 -2.27
CA PRO A 72 -15.58 -10.26 -3.14
C PRO A 72 -15.21 -10.28 -4.63
N LEU A 73 -14.09 -9.67 -5.03
CA LEU A 73 -13.61 -9.71 -6.42
C LEU A 73 -13.23 -11.12 -6.84
N SER A 74 -12.49 -11.87 -6.03
CA SER A 74 -12.11 -13.25 -6.36
C SER A 74 -13.30 -14.22 -6.40
N MET A 75 -14.28 -14.07 -5.51
CA MET A 75 -15.52 -14.86 -5.56
C MET A 75 -16.36 -14.57 -6.81
N THR A 76 -16.40 -13.31 -7.25
CA THR A 76 -17.21 -12.88 -8.41
C THR A 76 -16.51 -13.12 -9.75
N MET A 77 -15.22 -12.81 -9.86
CA MET A 77 -14.44 -12.90 -11.10
C MET A 77 -13.84 -14.29 -11.34
N PHE A 78 -13.34 -14.95 -10.29
CA PHE A 78 -12.67 -16.26 -10.41
C PHE A 78 -13.58 -17.42 -10.05
N GLY A 79 -14.76 -17.15 -9.49
CA GLY A 79 -15.69 -18.19 -9.03
C GLY A 79 -15.15 -19.03 -7.88
N TRP A 80 -14.21 -18.49 -7.08
CA TRP A 80 -13.67 -19.21 -5.93
C TRP A 80 -14.69 -19.32 -4.81
N ASN A 81 -14.74 -20.49 -4.16
CA ASN A 81 -15.56 -20.65 -2.97
C ASN A 81 -15.00 -19.84 -1.79
N LYS A 82 -15.79 -19.58 -0.75
CA LYS A 82 -15.38 -18.80 0.43
C LYS A 82 -14.09 -19.34 1.06
N GLN A 83 -13.99 -20.66 1.23
CA GLN A 83 -12.80 -21.29 1.80
C GLN A 83 -11.57 -21.11 0.91
N GLN A 84 -11.70 -21.31 -0.41
CA GLN A 84 -10.61 -21.10 -1.37
C GLN A 84 -10.18 -19.63 -1.41
N THR A 85 -11.14 -18.72 -1.40
CA THR A 85 -10.90 -17.27 -1.38
C THR A 85 -10.06 -16.88 -0.18
N VAL A 86 -10.41 -17.36 1.01
CA VAL A 86 -9.62 -17.10 2.22
C VAL A 86 -8.21 -17.67 2.09
N GLN A 87 -8.07 -18.92 1.62
CA GLN A 87 -6.77 -19.56 1.45
C GLN A 87 -5.86 -18.80 0.46
N TYR A 88 -6.37 -18.45 -0.72
CA TYR A 88 -5.61 -17.72 -1.73
C TYR A 88 -5.29 -16.29 -1.28
N ASN A 89 -6.23 -15.61 -0.60
CA ASN A 89 -5.98 -14.29 -0.06
C ASN A 89 -4.87 -14.34 1.00
N SER A 90 -4.92 -15.29 1.93
CA SER A 90 -3.85 -15.51 2.89
C SER A 90 -2.50 -15.81 2.23
N LEU A 91 -2.48 -16.61 1.15
CA LEU A 91 -1.27 -16.88 0.38
C LEU A 91 -0.72 -15.62 -0.30
N MET A 92 -1.58 -14.81 -0.91
CA MET A 92 -1.20 -13.55 -1.56
C MET A 92 -0.59 -12.57 -0.56
N HIS A 93 -1.24 -12.38 0.59
CA HIS A 93 -0.74 -11.50 1.66
C HIS A 93 0.56 -12.05 2.30
N GLY A 94 0.65 -13.36 2.49
CA GLY A 94 1.86 -14.02 2.97
C GLY A 94 3.03 -13.85 2.00
N GLY A 95 2.80 -14.06 0.70
CA GLY A 95 3.81 -13.85 -0.35
C GLY A 95 4.23 -12.39 -0.49
N PHE A 96 3.26 -11.47 -0.47
CA PHE A 96 3.50 -10.03 -0.41
C PHE A 96 4.40 -9.65 0.78
N GLY A 97 4.08 -10.13 1.98
CA GLY A 97 4.87 -9.87 3.19
C GLY A 97 6.27 -10.47 3.12
N PHE A 98 6.40 -11.69 2.59
CA PHE A 98 7.68 -12.36 2.42
C PHE A 98 8.60 -11.63 1.44
N ILE A 99 8.10 -11.29 0.25
CA ILE A 99 8.86 -10.49 -0.73
C ILE A 99 9.21 -9.13 -0.15
N GLY A 100 8.28 -8.51 0.58
CA GLY A 100 8.52 -7.25 1.25
C GLY A 100 9.69 -7.36 2.23
N PHE A 101 9.69 -8.39 3.09
CA PHE A 101 10.78 -8.68 4.04
C PHE A 101 12.12 -8.90 3.34
N VAL A 102 12.16 -9.69 2.25
CA VAL A 102 13.39 -9.93 1.47
C VAL A 102 13.95 -8.61 0.94
N ILE A 103 13.11 -7.73 0.40
CA ILE A 103 13.55 -6.43 -0.12
C ILE A 103 14.07 -5.53 1.00
N TYR A 104 13.42 -5.52 2.17
CA TYR A 104 13.93 -4.80 3.33
C TYR A 104 15.29 -5.33 3.78
N ALA A 105 15.45 -6.66 3.86
CA ALA A 105 16.72 -7.28 4.22
C ALA A 105 17.83 -6.92 3.23
N ILE A 106 17.56 -6.98 1.91
CA ILE A 106 18.50 -6.54 0.86
C ILE A 106 18.81 -5.05 1.01
N SER A 107 17.80 -4.22 1.29
CA SER A 107 17.98 -2.77 1.48
C SER A 107 18.94 -2.43 2.61
N VAL A 108 18.89 -3.20 3.70
CA VAL A 108 19.79 -3.08 4.85
C VAL A 108 21.18 -3.64 4.55
N CYS A 109 21.28 -4.82 3.93
CA CYS A 109 22.57 -5.46 3.67
C CYS A 109 23.41 -4.72 2.60
N PHE A 110 22.77 -4.15 1.59
CA PHE A 110 23.44 -3.53 0.44
C PHE A 110 23.46 -2.00 0.48
N ASP A 111 23.00 -1.36 1.56
CA ASP A 111 22.94 0.10 1.68
C ASP A 111 22.30 0.76 0.43
N ILE A 112 21.10 0.29 0.04
CA ILE A 112 20.43 0.74 -1.20
C ILE A 112 20.27 2.26 -1.28
N GLY A 113 20.22 2.96 -0.14
CA GLY A 113 20.17 4.42 -0.09
C GLY A 113 21.38 5.15 -0.70
N LYS A 114 22.53 4.47 -0.84
CA LYS A 114 23.68 5.01 -1.59
C LYS A 114 23.59 4.77 -3.10
N MET A 115 22.87 3.73 -3.52
CA MET A 115 22.79 3.32 -4.92
C MET A 115 21.60 3.92 -5.66
N ILE A 116 20.48 4.15 -4.99
CA ILE A 116 19.22 4.57 -5.61
C ILE A 116 18.82 5.95 -5.13
N ASN A 117 18.55 6.85 -6.09
CA ASN A 117 17.87 8.10 -5.81
C ASN A 117 16.47 7.80 -5.27
N HIS A 118 16.24 8.04 -3.97
CA HIS A 118 14.96 7.74 -3.31
C HIS A 118 13.74 8.34 -4.02
N ARG A 119 13.87 9.54 -4.62
CA ARG A 119 12.80 10.16 -5.41
C ARG A 119 12.39 9.31 -6.62
N ILE A 120 13.37 8.74 -7.33
CA ILE A 120 13.13 7.84 -8.45
C ILE A 120 12.55 6.53 -7.94
N GLY A 121 13.04 6.00 -6.81
CA GLY A 121 12.49 4.80 -6.16
C GLY A 121 10.99 4.92 -5.85
N THR A 122 10.56 6.04 -5.27
CA THR A 122 9.14 6.31 -5.02
C THR A 122 8.32 6.41 -6.31
N CYS A 123 8.84 7.09 -7.34
CA CYS A 123 8.16 7.20 -8.63
C CYS A 123 8.01 5.83 -9.31
N VAL A 124 9.07 5.03 -9.34
CA VAL A 124 9.07 3.65 -9.88
C VAL A 124 8.06 2.78 -9.14
N GLY A 125 8.03 2.83 -7.81
CA GLY A 125 7.04 2.09 -7.03
C GLY A 125 5.60 2.52 -7.34
N MET A 126 5.32 3.82 -7.46
CA MET A 126 4.00 4.30 -7.84
C MET A 126 3.61 3.86 -9.26
N CYS A 127 4.52 3.94 -10.22
CA CYS A 127 4.30 3.43 -11.57
C CYS A 127 4.05 1.93 -11.58
N ALA A 128 4.73 1.15 -10.74
CA ALA A 128 4.50 -0.28 -10.60
C ALA A 128 3.10 -0.60 -10.03
N LEU A 129 2.62 0.17 -9.04
CA LEU A 129 1.24 0.05 -8.55
C LEU A 129 0.21 0.34 -9.65
N VAL A 130 0.44 1.37 -10.46
CA VAL A 130 -0.43 1.68 -11.62
C VAL A 130 -0.37 0.54 -12.65
N ALA A 131 0.82 0.04 -12.97
CA ALA A 131 1.01 -1.08 -13.88
C ALA A 131 0.27 -2.34 -13.40
N PHE A 132 0.30 -2.64 -12.10
CA PHE A 132 -0.50 -3.72 -11.53
C PHE A 132 -2.00 -3.55 -11.86
N HIS A 133 -2.58 -2.37 -11.60
CA HIS A 133 -4.00 -2.12 -11.88
C HIS A 133 -4.31 -2.28 -13.38
N LEU A 134 -3.46 -1.74 -14.24
CA LEU A 134 -3.60 -1.86 -15.69
C LEU A 134 -3.53 -3.32 -16.16
N LEU A 135 -2.62 -4.13 -15.59
CA LEU A 135 -2.49 -5.54 -15.95
C LEU A 135 -3.66 -6.38 -15.45
N THR A 136 -4.20 -6.06 -14.27
CA THR A 136 -5.33 -6.79 -13.68
C THR A 136 -6.69 -6.27 -14.14
N PHE A 137 -6.74 -5.17 -14.90
CA PHE A 137 -7.99 -4.62 -15.38
C PHE A 137 -8.60 -5.54 -16.46
N PRO A 138 -9.90 -5.86 -16.39
CA PRO A 138 -10.57 -6.64 -17.43
C PRO A 138 -10.78 -5.76 -18.66
N TRP A 139 -9.78 -5.74 -19.54
CA TRP A 139 -9.85 -4.99 -20.78
C TRP A 139 -10.96 -5.55 -21.68
N TRP A 140 -11.88 -4.67 -22.08
CA TRP A 140 -12.95 -4.86 -23.08
C TRP A 140 -12.64 -5.67 -24.35
N GLY A 141 -11.37 -5.93 -24.69
CA GLY A 141 -10.96 -6.72 -25.85
C GLY A 141 -10.65 -8.20 -25.56
N LEU A 142 -10.72 -8.64 -24.29
CA LEU A 142 -10.42 -10.03 -23.91
C LEU A 142 -11.65 -10.93 -24.19
N PRO A 143 -11.46 -12.14 -24.77
CA PRO A 143 -12.56 -13.07 -24.98
C PRO A 143 -12.96 -13.77 -23.67
N GLY A 144 -14.26 -13.85 -23.41
CA GLY A 144 -14.83 -14.57 -22.27
C GLY A 144 -15.90 -13.75 -21.55
N LYS A 145 -16.72 -14.43 -20.74
CA LYS A 145 -17.72 -13.79 -19.87
C LYS A 145 -17.56 -14.34 -18.46
N ILE A 146 -17.85 -13.51 -17.47
CA ILE A 146 -17.87 -13.94 -16.08
C ILE A 146 -19.09 -14.86 -15.88
N PRO A 147 -18.94 -16.05 -15.28
CA PRO A 147 -20.06 -16.92 -15.00
C PRO A 147 -21.00 -16.28 -13.96
N TYR A 148 -22.29 -16.31 -14.25
CA TYR A 148 -23.32 -15.97 -13.26
C TYR A 148 -23.39 -17.03 -12.18
N GLN A 149 -23.77 -16.62 -10.98
CA GLN A 149 -23.91 -17.53 -9.86
C GLN A 149 -25.05 -18.53 -10.07
N GLU A 150 -24.75 -19.80 -9.85
CA GLU A 150 -25.76 -20.86 -9.85
C GLU A 150 -26.50 -20.86 -8.51
N GLN A 151 -27.74 -20.36 -8.52
CA GLN A 151 -28.56 -20.25 -7.31
C GLN A 151 -29.14 -21.60 -6.86
N TYR A 152 -29.30 -22.54 -7.79
CA TYR A 152 -29.85 -23.86 -7.53
C TYR A 152 -28.88 -24.92 -8.06
N ILE A 153 -28.65 -25.94 -7.26
CA ILE A 153 -27.88 -27.12 -7.64
C ILE A 153 -28.84 -28.33 -7.66
N ASP A 154 -28.69 -29.17 -8.68
CA ASP A 154 -29.44 -30.42 -8.76
C ASP A 154 -28.75 -31.47 -7.89
N ILE A 155 -29.42 -31.85 -6.80
CA ILE A 155 -29.00 -32.97 -5.97
C ILE A 155 -30.05 -34.08 -6.16
N ASN A 156 -29.67 -35.10 -6.94
CA ASN A 156 -30.46 -36.32 -7.11
C ASN A 156 -31.87 -36.07 -7.69
N GLY A 157 -32.02 -35.12 -8.61
CA GLY A 157 -33.27 -34.73 -9.26
C GLY A 157 -34.08 -33.68 -8.49
N THR A 158 -33.53 -33.14 -7.39
CA THR A 158 -34.16 -32.07 -6.61
C THR A 158 -33.33 -30.81 -6.68
N MET A 159 -33.97 -29.71 -7.09
CA MET A 159 -33.35 -28.38 -7.13
C MET A 159 -33.28 -27.82 -5.71
N VAL A 160 -32.08 -27.78 -5.14
CA VAL A 160 -31.83 -27.23 -3.81
C VAL A 160 -31.11 -25.89 -3.92
N LEU A 161 -31.42 -24.94 -3.04
CA LEU A 161 -30.72 -23.66 -2.97
C LEU A 161 -29.23 -23.92 -2.69
N ASN A 162 -28.36 -23.41 -3.56
CA ASN A 162 -26.92 -23.54 -3.39
C ASN A 162 -26.48 -22.78 -2.11
N PRO A 163 -25.89 -23.45 -1.10
CA PRO A 163 -25.45 -22.80 0.12
C PRO A 163 -24.28 -21.82 -0.10
N ASP A 164 -23.49 -22.04 -1.16
CA ASP A 164 -22.32 -21.22 -1.51
C ASP A 164 -22.32 -20.88 -3.02
N PRO A 165 -23.20 -19.96 -3.46
CA PRO A 165 -23.22 -19.51 -4.84
C PRO A 165 -21.93 -18.72 -5.15
N VAL A 166 -21.20 -19.16 -6.17
CA VAL A 166 -19.95 -18.53 -6.65
C VAL A 166 -20.18 -17.83 -7.98
N GLY A 167 -19.45 -16.76 -8.27
CA GLY A 167 -19.59 -15.99 -9.51
C GLY A 167 -20.42 -14.72 -9.36
N CYS A 168 -20.85 -14.16 -10.49
CA CYS A 168 -21.53 -12.87 -10.51
C CYS A 168 -23.01 -12.97 -10.14
N ARG A 169 -23.52 -12.01 -9.36
CA ARG A 169 -24.96 -11.93 -9.07
C ARG A 169 -25.77 -11.54 -10.31
N PRO A 170 -26.95 -12.13 -10.56
CA PRO A 170 -27.80 -11.76 -11.69
C PRO A 170 -28.27 -10.30 -11.66
N SER A 171 -28.24 -9.66 -10.48
CA SER A 171 -28.53 -8.22 -10.33
C SER A 171 -27.50 -7.30 -11.00
N PHE A 172 -26.36 -7.84 -11.43
CA PHE A 172 -25.27 -7.08 -12.02
C PHE A 172 -25.21 -7.30 -13.54
N GLU A 173 -25.72 -6.33 -14.29
CA GLU A 173 -25.75 -6.34 -15.77
C GLU A 173 -24.35 -6.26 -16.40
N TRP A 174 -23.38 -5.68 -15.69
CA TRP A 174 -22.01 -5.54 -16.18
C TRP A 174 -21.26 -6.87 -16.33
N CYS A 175 -21.79 -7.97 -15.82
CA CYS A 175 -21.17 -9.29 -15.94
C CYS A 175 -21.27 -9.89 -17.36
N GLU A 176 -22.23 -9.45 -18.17
CA GLU A 176 -22.32 -9.89 -19.58
C GLU A 176 -21.24 -9.27 -20.48
N THR A 177 -20.81 -8.05 -20.12
CA THR A 177 -19.90 -7.23 -20.92
C THR A 177 -18.47 -7.25 -20.40
N THR A 178 -18.26 -7.69 -19.16
CA THR A 178 -16.92 -7.71 -18.54
C THR A 178 -16.23 -9.06 -18.78
N PRO A 179 -15.03 -9.07 -19.35
CA PRO A 179 -14.27 -10.30 -19.54
C PRO A 179 -13.65 -10.80 -18.23
N PRO A 180 -13.44 -12.13 -18.10
CA PRO A 180 -12.83 -12.71 -16.92
C PRO A 180 -11.34 -12.37 -16.82
N ILE A 181 -10.86 -12.15 -15.60
CA ILE A 181 -9.44 -11.92 -15.30
C ILE A 181 -8.78 -13.29 -15.04
N ASN A 182 -7.54 -13.48 -15.50
CA ASN A 182 -6.79 -14.69 -15.22
C ASN A 182 -6.37 -14.72 -13.73
N PRO A 183 -6.82 -15.71 -12.92
CA PRO A 183 -6.54 -15.76 -11.49
C PRO A 183 -5.04 -15.93 -11.18
N VAL A 184 -4.32 -16.70 -12.00
CA VAL A 184 -2.88 -16.91 -11.81
C VAL A 184 -2.12 -15.62 -12.06
N LEU A 185 -2.48 -14.89 -13.13
CA LEU A 185 -1.88 -13.58 -13.42
C LEU A 185 -2.09 -12.62 -12.25
N PHE A 186 -3.31 -12.55 -11.69
CA PHE A 186 -3.63 -11.69 -10.56
C PHE A 186 -2.81 -12.02 -9.31
N VAL A 187 -2.71 -13.30 -8.94
CA VAL A 187 -1.93 -13.73 -7.76
C VAL A 187 -0.44 -13.44 -7.96
N VAL A 188 0.11 -13.74 -9.13
CA VAL A 188 1.54 -13.53 -9.44
C VAL A 188 1.87 -12.05 -9.45
N THR A 189 1.09 -11.21 -10.13
CA THR A 189 1.37 -9.76 -10.17
C THR A 189 1.17 -9.12 -8.81
N TYR A 190 0.23 -9.60 -7.98
CA TYR A 190 0.09 -9.12 -6.62
C TYR A 190 1.36 -9.38 -5.79
N ILE A 191 1.89 -10.59 -5.82
CA ILE A 191 3.08 -10.95 -5.02
C ILE A 191 4.34 -10.26 -5.56
N PHE A 192 4.56 -10.31 -6.88
CA PHE A 192 5.82 -9.88 -7.50
C PHE A 192 5.86 -8.43 -7.97
N ILE A 193 4.73 -7.72 -8.04
CA ILE A 193 4.69 -6.29 -8.40
C ILE A 193 4.30 -5.46 -7.19
N VAL A 194 3.17 -5.77 -6.54
CA VAL A 194 2.66 -4.95 -5.41
C VAL A 194 3.59 -5.06 -4.19
N GLY A 195 4.09 -6.25 -3.88
CA GLY A 195 5.06 -6.46 -2.79
C GLY A 195 6.30 -5.57 -2.91
N PRO A 196 7.07 -5.68 -4.01
CA PRO A 196 8.24 -4.85 -4.22
C PRO A 196 7.94 -3.35 -4.29
N ALA A 197 6.86 -2.97 -4.98
CA ALA A 197 6.46 -1.58 -5.09
C ALA A 197 6.17 -0.97 -3.71
N PHE A 198 5.42 -1.69 -2.86
CA PHE A 198 5.06 -1.24 -1.52
C PHE A 198 6.28 -1.06 -0.63
N SER A 199 7.19 -2.04 -0.59
CA SER A 199 8.42 -1.94 0.19
C SER A 199 9.33 -0.81 -0.31
N LEU A 200 9.48 -0.65 -1.63
CA LEU A 200 10.33 0.38 -2.21
C LEU A 200 9.79 1.79 -1.91
N ILE A 201 8.48 2.01 -2.03
CA ILE A 201 7.84 3.28 -1.66
C ILE A 201 8.03 3.52 -0.16
N ASN A 202 7.85 2.51 0.70
CA ASN A 202 8.01 2.68 2.14
C ASN A 202 9.41 3.13 2.54
N VAL A 203 10.44 2.43 2.05
CA VAL A 203 11.85 2.76 2.33
C VAL A 203 12.16 4.15 1.81
N SER A 204 11.86 4.40 0.53
CA SER A 204 12.19 5.67 -0.13
C SER A 204 11.47 6.85 0.51
N MET A 205 10.21 6.69 0.88
CA MET A 205 9.41 7.75 1.48
C MET A 205 9.89 8.11 2.88
N ASN A 206 10.25 7.12 3.70
CA ASN A 206 10.81 7.38 5.03
C ASN A 206 12.10 8.19 4.91
N THR A 207 12.99 7.83 3.97
CA THR A 207 14.22 8.59 3.74
C THR A 207 13.95 9.99 3.20
N ILE A 208 13.06 10.14 2.21
CA ILE A 208 12.69 11.46 1.67
C ILE A 208 12.11 12.35 2.78
N PHE A 209 11.20 11.82 3.60
CA PHE A 209 10.58 12.56 4.68
C PHE A 209 11.62 13.06 5.70
N SER A 210 12.56 12.22 6.12
CA SER A 210 13.66 12.61 6.99
C SER A 210 14.58 13.67 6.37
N THR A 211 14.88 13.56 5.07
CA THR A 211 15.73 14.54 4.36
C THR A 211 15.03 15.90 4.16
N VAL A 212 13.72 15.89 3.88
CA VAL A 212 12.91 17.12 3.69
C VAL A 212 12.71 17.85 5.02
N LEU A 213 12.59 17.12 6.13
CA LEU A 213 12.52 17.70 7.47
C LEU A 213 13.88 18.24 7.96
N GLY A 214 15.00 17.66 7.51
CA GLY A 214 16.35 18.05 7.89
C GLY A 214 16.66 17.80 9.38
N PRO A 215 17.80 18.30 9.91
CA PRO A 215 18.18 18.19 11.33
C PRO A 215 17.31 19.01 12.29
N ARG A 216 16.11 19.47 11.87
CA ARG A 216 15.13 20.07 12.78
C ARG A 216 14.61 18.98 13.70
N ASN A 217 14.96 19.05 14.99
CA ASN A 217 14.46 18.25 16.12
C ASN A 217 13.65 17.00 15.69
N GLN A 218 14.33 15.99 15.16
CA GLN A 218 13.72 14.70 14.75
C GLN A 218 13.27 13.85 15.96
N VAL A 219 13.06 14.46 17.13
CA VAL A 219 12.57 13.80 18.35
C VAL A 219 11.04 13.62 18.32
N SER A 220 10.34 14.28 17.38
CA SER A 220 8.87 14.24 17.31
C SER A 220 8.29 13.05 16.50
N TYR A 221 9.05 12.44 15.56
CA TYR A 221 8.52 11.38 14.68
C TYR A 221 9.23 10.01 14.79
N GLY A 222 10.35 9.91 15.52
CA GLY A 222 11.09 8.65 15.72
C GLY A 222 10.57 7.75 16.85
N ASN A 223 9.58 8.19 17.63
CA ASN A 223 9.00 7.44 18.75
C ASN A 223 7.55 6.99 18.47
N ILE A 224 7.24 6.61 17.23
CA ILE A 224 5.99 5.92 16.85
C ILE A 224 6.23 4.41 16.60
N GLU A 225 7.45 3.91 16.81
CA GLU A 225 7.75 2.48 16.87
C GLU A 225 8.27 2.11 18.27
N ILE A 226 7.37 1.99 19.26
CA ILE A 226 7.29 0.89 20.25
C ILE A 226 5.81 0.76 20.67
#